data_AF-A0A0D8ZL69-F1
#
_entry.id   AF-A0A0D8ZL69-F1
#
_cell.length_a   1.000
_cell.length_b   1.000
_cell.length_c   1.000
_cell.angle_alpha   90.00
_cell.angle_beta   90.00
_cell.angle_gamma   90.00
#
_symmetry.space_group_name_H-M   'P 1'
#
loop_
_entity.id
_entity.type
_entity.pdbx_description
1 polymer ?
#
loop_
_entity_poly.entity_id
_entity_poly.type
_entity_poly.pdbx_seq_one_letter_code
_entity_poly.pdbx_strand_id
1 'polypeptide(L)' 'METTKYKRGEHPNSRNNLNFHSGRPHAYQEPKKQRYLSVTETGWEQVQRLAQELGCSGVSDLLEKIARGEILVEKQNG' A
#
# COMPACT_ATOMS: atom_id res chain seq x y z
N MET A 1 -39.61 -7.50 -18.93
CA MET A 1 -38.30 -7.08 -18.39
C MET A 1 -38.57 -6.05 -17.32
N GLU A 2 -38.66 -6.47 -16.06
CA GLU A 2 -38.97 -5.56 -14.96
C GLU A 2 -37.68 -4.94 -14.42
N THR A 3 -37.58 -3.61 -14.49
CA THR A 3 -36.53 -2.85 -13.83
C THR A 3 -36.92 -2.63 -12.37
N THR A 4 -36.41 -3.48 -11.49
CA THR A 4 -36.63 -3.34 -10.05
C THR A 4 -35.96 -2.05 -9.56
N LYS A 5 -36.76 -1.05 -9.19
CA LYS A 5 -36.28 0.19 -8.58
C LYS A 5 -35.93 -0.06 -7.10
N TYR A 6 -34.64 -0.23 -6.81
CA TYR A 6 -34.14 -0.31 -5.43
C TYR A 6 -34.18 1.07 -4.76
N LYS A 7 -34.60 1.16 -3.49
CA LYS A 7 -34.46 2.41 -2.71
C LYS A 7 -32.99 2.67 -2.39
N ARG A 8 -32.64 3.92 -2.09
CA ARG A 8 -31.27 4.32 -1.75
C ARG A 8 -30.77 3.47 -0.57
N GLY A 9 -29.79 2.60 -0.82
CA GLY A 9 -29.20 1.70 0.18
C GLY A 9 -29.62 0.22 0.09
N GLU A 10 -30.62 -0.12 -0.72
CA GLU A 10 -31.16 -1.50 -0.81
C GLU A 10 -30.56 -2.32 -1.97
N HIS A 11 -29.64 -1.75 -2.75
CA HIS A 11 -28.96 -2.50 -3.80
C HIS A 11 -28.10 -3.61 -3.16
N PRO A 12 -28.20 -4.89 -3.61
CA PRO A 12 -27.48 -5.99 -2.99
C PRO A 12 -25.95 -5.77 -2.92
N ASN A 13 -25.39 -5.06 -3.89
CA ASN A 13 -23.96 -4.70 -3.89
C ASN A 13 -23.55 -3.63 -2.85
N SER A 14 -24.49 -2.89 -2.24
CA SER A 14 -24.16 -1.91 -1.19
C SER A 14 -23.63 -2.56 0.09
N ARG A 15 -24.04 -3.80 0.39
CA ARG A 15 -23.56 -4.51 1.58
C ARG A 15 -22.16 -5.08 1.41
N ASN A 16 -21.71 -5.34 0.18
CA ASN A 16 -20.37 -5.86 -0.08
C ASN A 16 -19.27 -4.82 0.20
N ASN A 17 -19.55 -3.52 0.05
CA ASN A 17 -18.61 -2.46 0.44
C ASN A 17 -18.55 -2.22 1.96
N LEU A 18 -19.55 -2.66 2.74
CA LEU A 18 -19.57 -2.43 4.19
C LEU A 18 -18.62 -3.38 4.94
N ASN A 19 -18.34 -4.57 4.42
CA ASN A 19 -17.35 -5.48 5.01
C ASN A 19 -15.89 -5.11 4.69
N PHE A 20 -15.65 -4.01 3.97
CA PHE A 20 -14.32 -3.47 3.70
C PHE A 20 -13.68 -2.75 4.93
N HIS A 21 -14.40 -2.68 6.06
CA HIS A 21 -13.95 -1.98 7.27
C HIS A 21 -12.91 -2.73 8.09
N SER A 22 -12.56 -3.98 7.74
CA SER A 22 -11.44 -4.69 8.38
C SER A 22 -10.07 -4.25 7.87
N GLY A 23 -9.99 -3.11 7.16
CA GLY A 23 -8.76 -2.63 6.53
C GLY A 23 -8.22 -3.63 5.50
N ARG A 24 -7.26 -3.20 4.68
CA ARG A 24 -6.41 -4.17 3.99
C ARG A 24 -5.67 -4.94 5.10
N PRO A 25 -5.69 -6.29 5.12
CA PRO A 25 -4.92 -7.04 6.10
C PRO A 25 -3.47 -6.55 6.08
N HIS A 26 -2.92 -6.28 7.26
CA HIS A 26 -1.54 -5.87 7.39
C HIS A 26 -0.67 -6.94 6.73
N ALA A 27 0.18 -6.54 5.78
CA ALA A 27 1.04 -7.46 5.04
C ALA A 27 1.86 -8.37 5.99
N TYR A 28 2.20 -7.87 7.18
CA TYR A 28 3.02 -8.57 8.17
C TYR A 28 2.30 -8.81 9.51
N GLN A 29 0.95 -8.76 9.55
CA GLN A 29 0.15 -8.98 10.77
C GLN A 29 0.48 -8.03 11.95
N GLU A 30 1.24 -6.97 11.70
CA GLU A 30 1.65 -5.96 12.68
C GLU A 30 1.06 -4.58 12.33
N PRO A 31 0.64 -3.78 13.32
CA PRO A 31 0.16 -2.43 13.08
C PRO A 31 1.31 -1.53 12.65
N LYS A 32 1.12 -0.78 11.56
CA LYS A 32 2.08 0.24 11.12
C LYS A 32 2.10 1.42 12.08
N LYS A 33 3.31 1.88 12.45
CA LYS A 33 3.52 3.15 13.15
C LYS A 33 4.09 4.18 12.19
N GLN A 34 3.57 5.41 12.22
CA GLN A 34 4.10 6.49 11.38
C GLN A 34 5.50 6.89 11.84
N ARG A 35 6.39 7.12 10.87
CA ARG A 35 7.75 7.64 11.03
C ARG A 35 7.97 8.74 10.00
N TYR A 36 8.72 9.77 10.38
CA TYR A 36 9.08 10.87 9.51
C TYR A 36 10.51 10.69 9.01
N LEU A 37 10.75 10.98 7.73
CA LEU A 37 12.06 10.93 7.09
C LEU A 37 12.37 12.29 6.48
N SER A 38 13.61 12.74 6.63
CA SER A 38 14.12 13.93 5.96
C SER A 38 15.00 13.50 4.79
N VAL A 39 14.58 13.84 3.58
CA VAL A 39 15.29 13.55 2.34
C VAL A 39 15.22 14.77 1.42
N THR A 40 16.12 14.87 0.44
CA THR A 40 16.03 15.89 -0.61
C THR A 40 14.91 15.55 -1.59
N GLU A 41 14.44 16.55 -2.36
CA GLU A 41 13.43 16.33 -3.40
C GLU A 41 13.90 15.26 -4.40
N THR A 42 15.12 15.39 -4.91
CA THR A 42 15.71 14.41 -5.82
C THR A 42 15.77 13.02 -5.18
N GLY A 43 16.15 12.91 -3.90
CA GLY A 43 16.16 11.64 -3.20
C GLY A 43 14.77 11.02 -3.10
N TRP A 44 13.74 11.83 -2.84
CA TRP A 44 12.36 11.41 -2.76
C TRP A 44 11.80 10.92 -4.09
N GLU A 45 12.00 11.67 -5.17
CA GLU A 45 11.55 11.27 -6.51
C GLU A 45 12.20 9.96 -6.96
N GLN A 46 13.50 9.80 -6.73
CA GLN A 46 14.23 8.60 -7.14
C GLN A 46 13.80 7.37 -6.34
N VAL A 47 13.59 7.49 -5.02
CA VAL A 47 13.11 6.34 -4.22
C VAL A 47 11.67 5.95 -4.56
N GLN A 48 10.83 6.92 -4.96
CA GLN A 48 9.50 6.63 -5.48
C GLN A 48 9.54 5.83 -6.78
N ARG A 49 10.40 6.22 -7.73
CA ARG A 49 10.63 5.47 -8.98
C ARG A 49 11.14 4.07 -8.71
N LEU A 50 12.16 3.95 -7.84
CA LEU A 50 12.71 2.65 -7.44
C LEU A 50 11.64 1.73 -6.83
N ALA A 51 10.77 2.26 -5.98
CA ALA A 51 9.66 1.48 -5.42
C ALA A 51 8.73 0.94 -6.52
N GLN A 52 8.42 1.74 -7.55
CA GLN A 52 7.59 1.31 -8.67
C GLN A 52 8.27 0.24 -9.52
N GLU A 53 9.56 0.44 -9.85
CA GLU A 53 10.37 -0.50 -10.64
C GLU A 53 10.47 -1.87 -9.96
N LEU A 54 10.55 -1.89 -8.63
CA LEU A 54 10.60 -3.12 -7.82
C LEU A 54 9.20 -3.67 -7.47
N GLY A 55 8.12 -3.15 -8.08
CA GLY A 55 6.75 -3.63 -7.87
C GLY A 55 6.21 -3.41 -6.46
N CYS A 56 6.78 -2.47 -5.71
CA CYS A 56 6.32 -2.11 -4.37
C CYS A 56 5.14 -1.13 -4.46
N SER A 57 4.24 -1.15 -3.48
CA SER A 57 3.10 -0.22 -3.47
C SER A 57 3.48 1.23 -3.11
N GLY A 58 4.75 1.49 -2.78
CA GLY A 58 5.29 2.80 -2.43
C GLY A 58 6.53 2.69 -1.54
N VAL A 59 7.07 3.85 -1.13
CA VAL A 59 8.33 3.93 -0.36
C VAL A 59 8.27 3.15 0.95
N SER A 60 7.15 3.20 1.69
CA SER A 60 7.02 2.45 2.95
C SER A 60 6.99 0.94 2.76
N ASP A 61 6.50 0.44 1.61
CA ASP A 61 6.51 -1.00 1.29
C ASP A 61 7.91 -1.46 0.92
N LEU A 62 8.62 -0.64 0.12
CA LEU A 62 10.02 -0.84 -0.21
C LEU A 62 10.89 -0.93 1.06
N LEU A 63 10.71 -0.02 2.01
CA LEU A 63 11.47 0.00 3.26
C LEU A 63 11.24 -1.26 4.12
N GLU A 64 10.00 -1.72 4.24
CA GLU A 64 9.68 -2.96 4.96
C GLU A 64 10.34 -4.17 4.29
N LYS A 65 10.24 -4.30 2.97
CA LYS A 65 10.81 -5.42 2.21
C LYS A 65 12.33 -5.46 2.29
N ILE A 66 13.00 -4.31 2.23
CA ILE A 66 14.45 -4.23 2.43
C ILE A 66 14.81 -4.71 3.84
N ALA A 67 14.17 -4.15 4.87
CA ALA A 67 14.48 -4.48 6.26
C ALA A 67 14.18 -5.93 6.64
N ARG A 68 13.24 -6.57 5.94
CA ARG A 68 12.86 -7.97 6.13
C ARG A 68 13.63 -8.95 5.22
N GLY A 69 14.50 -8.44 4.35
CA GLY A 69 15.33 -9.27 3.45
C GLY A 69 14.59 -9.81 2.23
N GLU A 70 13.40 -9.30 1.91
CA GLU A 70 12.67 -9.62 0.68
C GLU A 70 13.27 -8.90 -0.55
N ILE A 71 13.94 -7.76 -0.32
CA ILE A 71 14.73 -7.05 -1.32
C ILE A 71 16.17 -6.94 -0.79
N LEU A 72 17.12 -7.46 -1.56
CA LEU A 72 18.54 -7.40 -1.23
C LEU A 72 19.12 -6.04 -1.64
N VAL A 73 19.77 -5.38 -0.70
CA VAL A 73 20.53 -4.14 -0.94
C VAL A 73 21.99 -4.45 -0.68
N GLU A 74 22.83 -4.25 -1.69
CA GLU A 74 24.26 -4.46 -1.58
C GLU A 74 24.98 -3.13 -1.38
N LYS A 75 25.94 -3.11 -0.47
CA LYS A 75 26.82 -1.96 -0.32
C LYS A 75 27.77 -1.94 -1.52
N GLN A 76 27.70 -0.88 -2.31
CA GLN A 76 28.76 -0.58 -3.27
C GLN A 76 29.98 -0.08 -2.49
N ASN A 77 31.08 -0.82 -2.60
CA ASN A 77 32.37 -0.32 -2.14
C ASN A 77 32.87 0.66 -3.20
N GLY A 78 32.83 1.95 -2.87
CA GLY A 78 33.51 3.00 -3.65
C GLY A 78 35.00 3.03 -3.35
#